data_AF-A0A1B6GGL3-F1
#
_entry.id   AF-A0A1B6GGL3-F1
#
_cell.length_a   1.000
_cell.length_b   1.000
_cell.length_c   1.000
_cell.angle_alpha   90.00
_cell.angle_beta   90.00
_cell.angle_gamma   90.00
#
_symmetry.space_group_name_H-M   'P 1'
#
loop_
_entity.id
_entity.type
_entity.pdbx_description
1 polymer ?
#
loop_
_entity_poly.entity_id
_entity_poly.type
_entity_poly.pdbx_seq_one_letter_code
_entity_poly.pdbx_strand_id
1 'polypeptide(L)'
;MYNLFSDLPEAFDNLKELIEKVEFYDITNKILLPKFYIPNKWIKKYCIKNNYENEYLRYLTYKGAKKKYLYINDIIKKKIEFELETIKKIGYPGYFLIVQDFICQAKNIGVEVGPGRGSVAGSVVAYCLGITNIDPIKYNLLFERFLNPDRISLPDIDIDFDDKGREKIIEWVVNKYGKNKVAQIITYGKMGAKSSIRDTARVLNLPLLETDNIAKIVPNISLKEIIKKNIKYLKKKLNSEELENVIKLKKIFKEKKTLQSKILKQAMVIEGSVRNTGIHACGIIITPSDIKKYIPVSTTKYSNLLLTQFDNDVVEQVGLLK
;
A
#
# COMPACT_ATOMS: atom_id res chain seq x y z
N MET A 1 -38.71 -2.22 15.61
CA MET A 1 -38.98 -1.34 14.46
C MET A 1 -40.47 -1.26 14.15
N TYR A 2 -41.14 -2.34 13.73
CA TYR A 2 -42.59 -2.31 13.45
C TYR A 2 -43.44 -1.71 14.58
N ASN A 3 -43.28 -2.16 15.84
CA ASN A 3 -44.03 -1.58 16.96
C ASN A 3 -43.70 -0.10 17.24
N LEU A 4 -42.45 0.33 16.95
CA LEU A 4 -42.00 1.71 17.19
C LEU A 4 -42.54 2.70 16.15
N PHE A 5 -42.92 2.22 14.97
CA PHE A 5 -43.46 3.00 13.86
C PHE A 5 -44.87 2.50 13.49
N SER A 6 -45.63 2.04 14.48
CA SER A 6 -46.97 1.47 14.27
C SER A 6 -47.99 2.53 13.85
N ASP A 7 -47.73 3.79 14.20
CA ASP A 7 -48.43 5.00 13.80
C ASP A 7 -48.08 5.46 12.38
N LEU A 8 -47.02 4.93 11.75
CA LEU A 8 -46.54 5.36 10.43
C LEU A 8 -46.12 4.19 9.53
N PRO A 9 -47.07 3.35 9.07
CA PRO A 9 -46.77 2.17 8.25
C PRO A 9 -46.06 2.49 6.94
N GLU A 10 -46.40 3.63 6.32
CA GLU A 10 -45.82 4.12 5.05
C GLU A 10 -44.30 4.31 5.13
N ALA A 11 -43.72 4.48 6.32
CA ALA A 11 -42.26 4.55 6.50
C ALA A 11 -41.54 3.28 6.01
N PHE A 12 -42.18 2.12 6.15
CA PHE A 12 -41.62 0.85 5.67
C PHE A 12 -41.72 0.71 4.15
N ASP A 13 -42.83 1.18 3.56
CA ASP A 13 -43.00 1.19 2.10
C ASP A 13 -41.96 2.10 1.44
N ASN A 14 -41.75 3.30 1.99
CA ASN A 14 -40.72 4.23 1.54
C ASN A 14 -39.29 3.67 1.71
N LEU A 15 -39.00 2.98 2.81
CA LEU A 15 -37.71 2.32 3.02
C LEU A 15 -37.47 1.22 1.98
N LYS A 16 -38.50 0.44 1.67
CA LYS A 16 -38.43 -0.61 0.66
C LYS A 16 -38.19 -0.02 -0.73
N GLU A 17 -38.95 1.02 -1.10
CA GLU A 17 -38.76 1.73 -2.37
C GLU A 17 -37.34 2.31 -2.47
N LEU A 18 -36.81 2.87 -1.39
CA LEU A 18 -35.43 3.36 -1.35
C LEU A 18 -34.42 2.24 -1.61
N ILE A 19 -34.57 1.10 -0.93
CA ILE A 19 -33.67 -0.06 -1.08
C ILE A 19 -33.72 -0.59 -2.52
N GLU A 20 -34.90 -0.66 -3.13
CA GLU A 20 -35.09 -1.12 -4.51
C GLU A 20 -34.42 -0.20 -5.54
N LYS A 21 -34.19 1.08 -5.20
CA LYS A 21 -33.47 2.05 -6.04
C LYS A 21 -31.96 2.03 -5.87
N VAL A 22 -31.41 1.27 -4.90
CA VAL A 22 -29.97 1.20 -4.67
C VAL A 22 -29.33 0.24 -5.66
N GLU A 23 -28.47 0.78 -6.52
CA GLU A 23 -27.62 0.00 -7.42
C GLU A 23 -26.24 -0.22 -6.79
N PHE A 24 -25.77 -1.47 -6.78
CA PHE A 24 -24.42 -1.81 -6.36
C PHE A 24 -23.46 -1.71 -7.54
N TYR A 25 -22.31 -1.09 -7.32
CA TYR A 25 -21.24 -0.99 -8.31
C TYR A 25 -19.97 -1.68 -7.81
N ASP A 26 -19.25 -2.31 -8.73
CA ASP A 26 -17.91 -2.83 -8.46
C ASP A 26 -16.91 -1.66 -8.56
N ILE A 27 -16.04 -1.56 -7.57
CA ILE A 27 -14.97 -0.57 -7.53
C ILE A 27 -13.69 -1.08 -8.21
N THR A 28 -13.64 -2.37 -8.53
CA THR A 28 -12.50 -3.02 -9.17
C THR A 28 -12.29 -2.42 -10.56
N ASN A 29 -11.07 -1.91 -10.80
CA ASN A 29 -10.74 -1.24 -12.04
C ASN A 29 -9.48 -1.80 -12.67
N LYS A 30 -9.36 -1.59 -13.99
CA LYS A 30 -8.07 -1.78 -14.68
C LYS A 30 -7.05 -0.80 -14.11
N ILE A 31 -5.79 -1.20 -14.16
CA ILE A 31 -4.67 -0.44 -13.61
C ILE A 31 -4.59 0.94 -14.30
N LEU A 32 -4.55 1.97 -13.48
CA LEU A 32 -4.49 3.37 -13.87
C LEU A 32 -3.04 3.84 -13.80
N LEU A 33 -2.33 3.67 -14.91
CA LEU A 33 -0.96 4.19 -15.01
C LEU A 33 -0.98 5.67 -15.40
N PRO A 34 -0.12 6.50 -14.79
CA PRO A 34 0.09 7.84 -15.30
C PRO A 34 0.72 7.77 -16.70
N LYS A 35 0.45 8.78 -17.53
CA LYS A 35 1.05 8.85 -18.87
C LYS A 35 2.45 9.43 -18.77
N PHE A 36 3.44 8.73 -19.32
CA PHE A 36 4.79 9.26 -19.42
C PHE A 36 4.88 10.28 -20.56
N TYR A 37 5.46 11.44 -20.30
CA TYR A 37 5.65 12.46 -21.33
C TYR A 37 6.85 12.13 -22.21
N ILE A 38 6.60 11.82 -23.49
CA ILE A 38 7.65 11.62 -24.49
C ILE A 38 7.81 12.90 -25.32
N PRO A 39 9.04 13.41 -25.53
CA PRO A 39 9.25 14.61 -26.32
C PRO A 39 8.64 14.52 -27.73
N ASN A 40 7.80 15.50 -28.10
CA ASN A 40 7.13 15.55 -29.41
C ASN A 40 8.09 15.43 -30.61
N LYS A 41 9.29 16.01 -30.50
CA LYS A 41 10.34 15.90 -31.53
C LYS A 41 10.79 14.45 -31.75
N TRP A 42 10.79 13.65 -30.69
CA TRP A 42 11.14 12.23 -30.76
C TRP A 42 10.00 11.44 -31.40
N ILE A 43 8.76 11.65 -30.97
CA ILE A 43 7.56 11.00 -31.53
C ILE A 43 7.49 11.25 -33.05
N LYS A 44 7.59 12.51 -33.49
CA LYS A 44 7.52 12.86 -34.93
C LYS A 44 8.65 12.24 -35.77
N LYS A 45 9.81 11.98 -35.17
CA LYS A 45 11.00 11.49 -35.89
C LYS A 45 11.06 9.96 -35.95
N TYR A 46 10.55 9.27 -34.94
CA TYR A 46 10.78 7.83 -34.75
C TYR A 46 9.49 7.00 -34.67
N CYS A 47 8.30 7.61 -34.59
CA CYS A 47 7.04 6.88 -34.44
C CYS A 47 6.14 7.06 -35.67
N ILE A 48 5.85 5.95 -36.35
CA ILE A 48 4.90 5.87 -37.47
C ILE A 48 3.53 5.31 -36.99
N LYS A 49 3.45 4.80 -35.75
CA LYS A 49 2.25 4.17 -35.13
C LYS A 49 2.07 4.61 -33.67
N ASN A 50 0.89 4.37 -33.10
CA ASN A 50 0.53 4.60 -31.67
C ASN A 50 1.33 3.76 -30.65
N ASN A 51 2.57 3.36 -30.96
CA ASN A 51 3.43 2.48 -30.15
C ASN A 51 4.60 3.24 -29.49
N TYR A 52 4.43 4.53 -29.23
CA TYR A 52 5.54 5.43 -28.88
C TYR A 52 6.24 5.07 -27.56
N GLU A 53 5.53 4.56 -26.55
CA GLU A 53 6.14 4.17 -25.27
C GLU A 53 7.08 2.98 -25.42
N ASN A 54 6.69 1.98 -26.21
CA ASN A 54 7.51 0.79 -26.44
C ASN A 54 8.78 1.12 -27.21
N GLU A 55 8.68 1.92 -28.28
CA GLU A 55 9.86 2.33 -29.06
C GLU A 55 10.80 3.22 -28.22
N TYR A 56 10.24 4.08 -27.37
CA TYR A 56 11.05 4.96 -26.51
C TYR A 56 11.74 4.17 -25.40
N LEU A 57 11.03 3.22 -24.78
CA LEU A 57 11.60 2.29 -23.81
C LEU A 57 12.77 1.54 -24.45
N ARG A 58 12.55 0.93 -25.63
CA ARG A 58 13.59 0.22 -26.39
C ARG A 58 14.80 1.11 -26.67
N TYR A 59 14.58 2.34 -27.12
CA TYR A 59 15.66 3.31 -27.36
C TYR A 59 16.49 3.58 -26.09
N LEU A 60 15.84 3.84 -24.96
CA LEU A 60 16.50 4.09 -23.68
C LEU A 60 17.23 2.85 -23.16
N THR A 61 16.63 1.67 -23.30
CA THR A 61 17.25 0.39 -22.93
C THR A 61 18.55 0.17 -23.69
N TYR A 62 18.56 0.35 -25.03
CA TYR A 62 19.80 0.18 -25.81
C TYR A 62 20.83 1.26 -25.51
N LYS A 63 20.40 2.51 -25.25
CA LYS A 63 21.30 3.58 -24.81
C LYS A 63 21.95 3.26 -23.46
N GLY A 64 21.20 2.65 -22.55
CA GLY A 64 21.67 2.16 -21.26
C GLY A 64 22.59 0.95 -21.37
N ALA A 65 22.24 -0.01 -22.23
CA ALA A 65 23.06 -1.19 -22.51
C ALA A 65 24.46 -0.82 -22.99
N LYS A 66 24.58 0.18 -23.88
CA LYS A 66 25.88 0.70 -24.35
C LYS A 66 26.74 1.34 -23.25
N LYS A 67 26.13 1.78 -22.13
CA LYS A 67 26.85 2.34 -20.98
C LYS A 67 27.28 1.27 -19.98
N LYS A 68 26.48 0.20 -19.85
CA LYS A 68 26.67 -0.86 -18.84
C LYS A 68 27.54 -2.01 -19.36
N TYR A 69 27.41 -2.34 -20.65
CA TYR A 69 28.15 -3.42 -21.29
C TYR A 69 29.20 -2.84 -22.25
N LEU A 70 30.42 -3.39 -22.19
CA LEU A 70 31.51 -3.07 -23.12
C LEU A 70 31.16 -3.47 -24.56
N TYR A 71 30.54 -4.64 -24.73
CA TYR A 71 30.08 -5.14 -26.03
C TYR A 71 28.72 -5.81 -25.88
N ILE A 72 27.77 -5.47 -26.75
CA ILE A 72 26.44 -6.07 -26.78
C ILE A 72 26.51 -7.31 -27.68
N ASN A 73 26.74 -8.47 -27.09
CA ASN A 73 26.73 -9.75 -27.81
C ASN A 73 25.28 -10.22 -28.12
N ASP A 74 25.16 -11.26 -28.93
CA ASP A 74 23.84 -11.80 -29.33
C ASP A 74 23.03 -12.33 -28.14
N ILE A 75 23.67 -12.79 -27.06
CA ILE A 75 23.00 -13.27 -25.86
C ILE A 75 22.29 -12.11 -25.15
N ILE A 76 23.01 -11.01 -24.91
CA ILE A 76 22.47 -9.79 -24.29
C ILE A 76 21.34 -9.23 -25.17
N LYS A 77 21.58 -9.14 -26.48
CA LYS A 77 20.58 -8.62 -27.43
C LYS A 77 19.29 -9.46 -27.43
N LYS A 78 19.41 -10.79 -27.47
CA LYS A 78 18.25 -11.71 -27.39
C LYS A 78 17.48 -11.54 -26.09
N LYS A 79 18.18 -11.42 -24.95
CA LYS A 79 17.54 -11.24 -23.63
C LYS A 79 16.81 -9.89 -23.54
N ILE A 80 17.42 -8.80 -24.01
CA ILE A 80 16.80 -7.47 -24.08
C ILE A 80 15.52 -7.50 -24.91
N GLU A 81 15.56 -8.04 -26.14
CA GLU A 81 14.39 -8.06 -27.02
C GLU A 81 13.27 -8.96 -26.48
N PHE A 82 13.62 -10.09 -25.84
CA PHE A 82 12.64 -10.95 -25.16
C PHE A 82 11.90 -10.22 -24.03
N GLU A 83 12.63 -9.51 -23.16
CA GLU A 83 12.03 -8.74 -22.08
C GLU A 83 11.19 -7.57 -22.60
N LEU A 84 11.69 -6.82 -23.59
CA LEU A 84 10.96 -5.70 -24.20
C LEU A 84 9.64 -6.14 -24.84
N GLU A 85 9.64 -7.26 -25.59
CA GLU A 85 8.40 -7.80 -26.16
C GLU A 85 7.45 -8.31 -25.08
N THR A 86 7.96 -8.87 -23.98
CA THR A 86 7.11 -9.28 -22.85
C THR A 86 6.48 -8.07 -22.16
N ILE A 87 7.26 -7.02 -21.87
CA ILE A 87 6.76 -5.77 -21.26
C ILE A 87 5.69 -5.13 -22.15
N LYS A 88 5.90 -5.13 -23.46
CA LYS A 88 4.94 -4.63 -24.45
C LYS A 88 3.64 -5.42 -24.47
N LYS A 89 3.70 -6.76 -24.45
CA LYS A 89 2.52 -7.63 -24.43
C LYS A 89 1.66 -7.42 -23.18
N ILE A 90 2.31 -7.25 -22.03
CA ILE A 90 1.60 -7.05 -20.76
C ILE A 90 1.05 -5.61 -20.65
N GLY A 91 1.67 -4.65 -21.35
CA GLY A 91 1.19 -3.27 -21.40
C GLY A 91 1.80 -2.34 -20.35
N TYR A 92 3.03 -2.62 -19.90
CA TYR A 92 3.73 -1.82 -18.89
C TYR A 92 4.93 -0.96 -19.39
N PRO A 93 5.05 -0.55 -20.67
CA PRO A 93 6.22 0.24 -21.07
C PRO A 93 6.25 1.62 -20.38
N GLY A 94 5.10 2.29 -20.24
CA GLY A 94 4.99 3.55 -19.53
C GLY A 94 5.44 3.45 -18.06
N TYR A 95 5.14 2.34 -17.38
CA TYR A 95 5.55 2.14 -15.98
C TYR A 95 7.08 2.10 -15.82
N PHE A 96 7.78 1.36 -16.69
CA PHE A 96 9.25 1.36 -16.68
C PHE A 96 9.85 2.74 -16.99
N LEU A 97 9.24 3.49 -17.91
CA LEU A 97 9.68 4.85 -18.24
C LEU A 97 9.52 5.80 -17.06
N ILE A 98 8.39 5.72 -16.36
CA ILE A 98 8.13 6.49 -15.15
C ILE A 98 9.21 6.16 -14.11
N VAL A 99 9.37 4.88 -13.76
CA VAL A 99 10.35 4.45 -12.75
C VAL A 99 11.79 4.82 -13.11
N GLN A 100 12.19 4.67 -14.36
CA GLN A 100 13.51 5.08 -14.83
C GLN A 100 13.74 6.59 -14.63
N ASP A 101 12.74 7.40 -14.96
CA ASP A 101 12.82 8.85 -14.85
C ASP A 101 12.85 9.30 -13.38
N PHE A 102 12.08 8.65 -12.50
CA PHE A 102 12.20 8.79 -11.04
C PHE A 102 13.64 8.63 -10.56
N ILE A 103 14.28 7.52 -10.94
CA ILE A 103 15.62 7.18 -10.49
C ILE A 103 16.67 8.10 -11.10
N CYS A 104 16.49 8.50 -12.35
CA CYS A 104 17.36 9.47 -12.99
C CYS A 104 17.29 10.83 -12.28
N GLN A 105 16.09 11.29 -11.94
CA GLN A 105 15.90 12.57 -11.29
C GLN A 105 16.41 12.55 -9.86
N ALA A 106 16.21 11.45 -9.13
CA ALA A 106 16.81 11.26 -7.82
C ALA A 106 18.32 11.45 -7.84
N LYS A 107 19.01 10.79 -8.76
CA LYS A 107 20.45 10.96 -8.94
C LYS A 107 20.83 12.41 -9.30
N ASN A 108 20.03 13.08 -10.13
CA ASN A 108 20.30 14.47 -10.53
C ASN A 108 20.19 15.47 -9.36
N ILE A 109 19.26 15.25 -8.43
CA ILE A 109 19.06 16.13 -7.26
C ILE A 109 19.88 15.68 -6.03
N GLY A 110 20.81 14.74 -6.22
CA GLY A 110 21.72 14.24 -5.19
C GLY A 110 21.06 13.33 -4.14
N VAL A 111 19.97 12.65 -4.51
CA VAL A 111 19.30 11.65 -3.67
C VAL A 111 19.90 10.27 -3.95
N GLU A 112 20.27 9.57 -2.89
CA GLU A 112 20.82 8.23 -3.01
C GLU A 112 19.69 7.23 -3.26
N VAL A 113 19.88 6.38 -4.26
CA VAL A 113 18.91 5.34 -4.64
C VAL A 113 19.53 3.99 -4.35
N GLY A 114 18.80 3.13 -3.65
CA GLY A 114 19.21 1.77 -3.38
C GLY A 114 19.51 0.97 -4.66
N PRO A 115 20.19 -0.18 -4.56
CA PRO A 115 20.56 -1.00 -5.72
C PRO A 115 19.38 -1.64 -6.48
N GLY A 116 18.14 -1.43 -5.99
CA GLY A 116 16.91 -2.11 -6.40
C GLY A 116 16.67 -3.36 -5.55
N ARG A 117 15.46 -3.52 -5.02
CA ARG A 117 15.05 -4.68 -4.21
C ARG A 117 13.94 -5.47 -4.89
N GLY A 118 13.77 -6.72 -4.48
CA GLY A 118 12.71 -7.58 -5.00
C GLY A 118 13.03 -8.22 -6.35
N SER A 119 11.99 -8.67 -7.04
CA SER A 119 12.13 -9.47 -8.27
C SER A 119 12.63 -8.67 -9.47
N VAL A 120 12.46 -7.33 -9.48
CA VAL A 120 12.91 -6.43 -10.56
C VAL A 120 14.42 -6.57 -10.89
N ALA A 121 15.24 -7.01 -9.93
CA ALA A 121 16.66 -7.30 -10.13
C ALA A 121 16.91 -8.37 -11.21
N GLY A 122 15.92 -9.20 -11.54
CA GLY A 122 15.99 -10.18 -12.62
C GLY A 122 15.82 -9.64 -14.04
N SER A 123 15.51 -8.34 -14.21
CA SER A 123 15.29 -7.73 -15.53
C SER A 123 16.53 -7.03 -16.08
N VAL A 124 16.98 -7.45 -17.27
CA VAL A 124 18.02 -6.76 -18.04
C VAL A 124 17.55 -5.38 -18.46
N VAL A 125 16.27 -5.23 -18.82
CA VAL A 125 15.70 -3.92 -19.16
C VAL A 125 15.82 -2.97 -17.98
N ALA A 126 15.46 -3.41 -16.76
CA ALA A 126 15.60 -2.61 -15.55
C ALA A 126 17.07 -2.23 -15.26
N TYR A 127 18.00 -3.19 -15.42
CA TYR A 127 19.44 -2.94 -15.26
C TYR A 127 19.98 -1.90 -16.26
N CYS A 128 19.62 -2.03 -17.54
CA CYS A 128 20.04 -1.10 -18.60
C CYS A 128 19.48 0.31 -18.38
N LEU A 129 18.23 0.43 -17.92
CA LEU A 129 17.62 1.72 -17.58
C LEU A 129 18.20 2.33 -16.29
N GLY A 130 19.00 1.57 -15.55
CA GLY A 130 19.59 1.99 -14.28
C GLY A 130 18.60 1.99 -13.12
N ILE A 131 17.49 1.26 -13.29
CA ILE A 131 16.49 0.99 -12.23
C ILE A 131 17.11 0.08 -11.17
N THR A 132 17.85 -0.93 -11.63
CA THR A 132 18.64 -1.82 -10.77
C THR A 132 20.12 -1.66 -11.10
N ASN A 133 20.97 -1.95 -10.12
CA ASN A 133 22.42 -1.91 -10.29
C ASN A 133 23.06 -3.30 -10.41
N ILE A 134 22.26 -4.37 -10.36
CA ILE A 134 22.68 -5.76 -10.43
C ILE A 134 22.51 -6.27 -11.87
N ASP A 135 23.56 -6.87 -12.45
CA ASP A 135 23.50 -7.48 -13.78
C ASP A 135 22.86 -8.87 -13.70
N PRO A 136 21.62 -9.06 -14.18
CA PRO A 136 20.92 -10.34 -14.06
C PRO A 136 21.55 -11.43 -14.90
N ILE A 137 22.24 -11.11 -16.01
CA ILE A 137 22.91 -12.11 -16.85
C ILE A 137 24.10 -12.70 -16.10
N LYS A 138 24.91 -11.83 -15.47
CA LYS A 138 26.08 -12.25 -14.68
C LYS A 138 25.71 -13.16 -13.51
N TYR A 139 24.59 -12.88 -12.84
CA TYR A 139 24.14 -13.64 -11.66
C TYR A 139 23.05 -14.68 -11.98
N ASN A 140 22.77 -14.91 -13.26
CA ASN A 140 21.76 -15.86 -13.75
C ASN A 140 20.38 -15.68 -13.08
N LEU A 141 19.95 -14.42 -12.93
CA LEU A 141 18.66 -14.07 -12.36
C LEU A 141 17.56 -14.22 -13.43
N LEU A 142 16.37 -14.65 -12.97
CA LEU A 142 15.25 -14.98 -13.84
C LEU A 142 14.27 -13.79 -13.97
N PHE A 143 13.98 -13.40 -15.21
CA PHE A 143 13.05 -12.31 -15.51
C PHE A 143 11.59 -12.70 -15.22
N GLU A 144 11.27 -13.98 -15.42
CA GLU A 144 9.93 -14.55 -15.28
C GLU A 144 9.44 -14.54 -13.83
N ARG A 145 10.36 -14.43 -12.86
CA ARG A 145 10.02 -14.20 -11.44
C ARG A 145 9.50 -12.79 -11.19
N PHE A 146 9.87 -11.84 -12.04
CA PHE A 146 9.41 -10.46 -11.97
C PHE A 146 8.15 -10.25 -12.81
N LEU A 147 8.21 -10.62 -14.09
CA LEU A 147 7.11 -10.48 -15.03
C LEU A 147 6.86 -11.82 -15.71
N ASN A 148 5.74 -12.44 -15.36
CA ASN A 148 5.31 -13.68 -16.00
C ASN A 148 4.26 -13.37 -17.08
N PRO A 149 4.49 -13.73 -18.35
CA PRO A 149 3.51 -13.51 -19.42
C PRO A 149 2.18 -14.27 -19.20
N ASP A 150 2.21 -15.41 -18.50
CA ASP A 150 1.03 -16.25 -18.27
C ASP A 150 0.23 -15.82 -17.03
N ARG A 151 0.81 -14.95 -16.19
CA ARG A 151 0.16 -14.39 -14.99
C ARG A 151 0.30 -12.88 -15.01
N ILE A 152 -0.75 -12.20 -15.47
CA ILE A 152 -0.86 -10.74 -15.40
C ILE A 152 -1.09 -10.35 -13.94
N SER A 153 -0.01 -10.19 -13.19
CA SER A 153 0.00 -9.52 -11.89
C SER A 153 0.58 -8.12 -12.03
N LEU A 154 0.20 -7.22 -11.12
CA LEU A 154 0.82 -5.91 -10.96
C LEU A 154 2.33 -6.08 -10.70
N PRO A 155 3.24 -5.59 -11.57
CA PRO A 155 4.65 -5.57 -11.27
C PRO A 155 4.91 -4.49 -10.23
N ASP A 156 5.32 -4.89 -9.03
CA ASP A 156 5.73 -3.95 -7.98
C ASP A 156 7.22 -3.67 -8.13
N ILE A 157 7.58 -2.44 -8.53
CA ILE A 157 8.97 -1.97 -8.56
C ILE A 157 9.20 -1.09 -7.33
N ASP A 158 9.64 -1.72 -6.27
CA ASP A 158 10.07 -1.06 -5.04
C ASP A 158 11.37 -0.27 -5.26
N ILE A 159 11.32 1.04 -5.00
CA ILE A 159 12.49 1.92 -5.05
C ILE A 159 12.76 2.47 -3.65
N ASP A 160 14.00 2.29 -3.21
CA ASP A 160 14.49 2.81 -1.93
C ASP A 160 15.22 4.13 -2.12
N PHE A 161 14.81 5.13 -1.35
CA PHE A 161 15.44 6.44 -1.25
C PHE A 161 15.92 6.67 0.18
N ASP A 162 16.97 7.46 0.35
CA ASP A 162 17.34 7.94 1.69
C ASP A 162 16.23 8.83 2.28
N ASP A 163 16.08 8.81 3.60
CA ASP A 163 14.96 9.48 4.30
C ASP A 163 14.89 10.99 3.98
N LYS A 164 16.03 11.66 3.87
CA LYS A 164 16.10 13.10 3.54
C LYS A 164 15.80 13.36 2.06
N GLY A 165 16.21 12.45 1.19
CA GLY A 165 16.00 12.55 -0.25
C GLY A 165 14.56 12.29 -0.68
N ARG A 166 13.83 11.47 0.08
CA ARG A 166 12.44 11.13 -0.20
C ARG A 166 11.53 12.34 -0.36
N GLU A 167 11.62 13.33 0.53
CA GLU A 167 10.77 14.52 0.47
C GLU A 167 11.00 15.32 -0.80
N LYS A 168 12.28 15.46 -1.22
CA LYS A 168 12.65 16.15 -2.46
C LYS A 168 12.09 15.45 -3.70
N ILE A 169 12.07 14.11 -3.70
CA ILE A 169 11.47 13.33 -4.78
C ILE A 169 9.97 13.58 -4.82
N ILE A 170 9.29 13.48 -3.69
CA ILE A 170 7.84 13.70 -3.60
C ILE A 170 7.49 15.09 -4.15
N GLU A 171 8.23 16.12 -3.76
CA GLU A 171 8.05 17.49 -4.28
C GLU A 171 8.23 17.56 -5.80
N TRP A 172 9.27 16.92 -6.33
CA TRP A 172 9.48 16.82 -7.78
C TRP A 172 8.32 16.13 -8.50
N VAL A 173 7.80 15.03 -7.96
CA VAL A 173 6.64 14.32 -8.53
C VAL A 173 5.41 15.20 -8.57
N VAL A 174 5.16 15.93 -7.48
CA VAL A 174 4.03 16.85 -7.35
C VAL A 174 4.14 17.97 -8.39
N ASN A 175 5.35 18.51 -8.58
CA ASN A 175 5.62 19.52 -9.60
C ASN A 175 5.47 18.97 -11.02
N LYS A 176 5.89 17.71 -11.26
CA LYS A 176 5.83 17.09 -12.59
C LYS A 176 4.44 16.64 -13.02
N TYR A 177 3.73 15.92 -12.16
CA TYR A 177 2.44 15.31 -12.48
C TYR A 177 1.24 16.18 -12.07
N GLY A 178 1.47 17.14 -11.16
CA GLY A 178 0.48 18.05 -10.64
C GLY A 178 -0.11 17.58 -9.31
N LYS A 179 -0.31 18.53 -8.39
CA LYS A 179 -0.78 18.29 -7.01
C LYS A 179 -2.08 17.50 -6.91
N ASN A 180 -3.02 17.68 -7.84
CA ASN A 180 -4.31 16.99 -7.80
C ASN A 180 -4.24 15.54 -8.30
N LYS A 181 -3.11 15.11 -8.86
CA LYS A 181 -2.93 13.75 -9.38
C LYS A 181 -2.09 12.86 -8.45
N VAL A 182 -1.51 13.46 -7.42
CA VAL A 182 -0.57 12.81 -6.50
C VAL A 182 -1.20 12.79 -5.11
N ALA A 183 -1.20 11.62 -4.48
CA ALA A 183 -1.74 11.46 -3.12
C ALA A 183 -0.89 10.52 -2.29
N GLN A 184 -0.96 10.66 -0.97
CA GLN A 184 -0.44 9.70 -0.01
C GLN A 184 -1.53 8.69 0.37
N ILE A 185 -1.10 7.52 0.85
CA ILE A 185 -2.02 6.47 1.27
C ILE A 185 -2.38 6.65 2.75
N ILE A 186 -3.67 6.54 3.08
CA ILE A 186 -4.13 6.58 4.47
C ILE A 186 -3.81 5.28 5.21
N THR A 187 -3.53 5.42 6.51
CA THR A 187 -3.54 4.29 7.44
C THR A 187 -4.62 4.47 8.47
N TYR A 188 -5.30 3.39 8.82
CA TYR A 188 -6.28 3.37 9.90
C TYR A 188 -5.68 2.74 11.15
N GLY A 189 -5.37 3.57 12.13
CA GLY A 189 -4.89 3.13 13.44
C GLY A 189 -6.02 2.47 14.21
N LYS A 190 -5.96 1.14 14.36
CA LYS A 190 -6.94 0.35 15.12
C LYS A 190 -6.55 0.28 16.59
N MET A 191 -7.54 0.21 17.47
CA MET A 191 -7.33 0.02 18.90
C MET A 191 -6.84 -1.41 19.17
N GLY A 192 -5.56 -1.55 19.52
CA GLY A 192 -5.02 -2.80 20.07
C GLY A 192 -5.51 -3.07 21.50
N ALA A 193 -5.23 -4.27 22.02
CA ALA A 193 -5.66 -4.70 23.34
C ALA A 193 -5.27 -3.71 24.47
N LYS A 194 -3.98 -3.33 24.53
CA LYS A 194 -3.44 -2.41 25.55
C LYS A 194 -4.05 -1.01 25.46
N SER A 195 -4.17 -0.45 24.25
CA SER A 195 -4.79 0.86 24.06
C SER A 195 -6.28 0.84 24.40
N SER A 196 -6.99 -0.25 24.09
CA SER A 196 -8.41 -0.41 24.42
C SER A 196 -8.64 -0.40 25.92
N ILE A 197 -7.78 -1.06 26.69
CA ILE A 197 -7.83 -1.02 28.16
C ILE A 197 -7.57 0.39 28.66
N ARG A 198 -6.49 1.04 28.21
CA ARG A 198 -6.11 2.37 28.67
C ARG A 198 -7.19 3.42 28.40
N ASP A 199 -7.80 3.40 27.22
CA ASP A 199 -8.82 4.38 26.87
C ASP A 199 -10.14 4.12 27.62
N THR A 200 -10.54 2.85 27.77
CA THR A 200 -11.72 2.49 28.57
C THR A 200 -11.52 2.85 30.05
N ALA A 201 -10.33 2.58 30.58
CA ALA A 201 -9.97 2.91 31.95
C ALA A 201 -9.99 4.42 32.21
N ARG A 202 -9.53 5.23 31.23
CA ARG A 202 -9.61 6.69 31.29
C ARG A 202 -11.07 7.17 31.37
N VAL A 203 -11.96 6.60 30.56
CA VAL A 203 -13.40 6.96 30.57
C VAL A 203 -14.08 6.55 31.87
N LEU A 204 -13.68 5.41 32.44
CA LEU A 204 -14.23 4.90 33.70
C LEU A 204 -13.49 5.40 34.95
N ASN A 205 -12.56 6.35 34.80
CA ASN A 205 -11.79 6.97 35.88
C ASN A 205 -11.03 5.97 36.77
N LEU A 206 -10.47 4.90 36.19
CA LEU A 206 -9.53 4.04 36.91
C LEU A 206 -8.18 4.77 37.07
N PRO A 207 -7.54 4.74 38.26
CA PRO A 207 -6.24 5.34 38.46
C PRO A 207 -5.19 4.87 37.44
N LEU A 208 -4.28 5.77 37.03
CA LEU A 208 -3.27 5.48 36.00
C LEU A 208 -2.37 4.30 36.37
N LEU A 209 -1.97 4.21 37.65
CA LEU A 209 -1.15 3.11 38.18
C LEU A 209 -1.85 1.75 37.98
N GLU A 210 -3.13 1.66 38.32
CA GLU A 210 -3.90 0.42 38.13
C GLU A 210 -4.11 0.11 36.66
N THR A 211 -4.40 1.14 35.86
CA THR A 211 -4.58 1.03 34.41
C THR A 211 -3.34 0.43 33.74
N ASP A 212 -2.15 0.95 34.07
CA ASP A 212 -0.90 0.47 33.52
C ASP A 212 -0.53 -0.93 34.00
N ASN A 213 -0.85 -1.27 35.26
CA ASN A 213 -0.66 -2.63 35.76
C ASN A 213 -1.47 -3.65 34.94
N ILE A 214 -2.73 -3.35 34.64
CA ILE A 214 -3.57 -4.22 33.81
C ILE A 214 -3.07 -4.24 32.35
N ALA A 215 -2.69 -3.09 31.78
CA ALA A 215 -2.24 -3.03 30.40
C ALA A 215 -0.88 -3.73 30.17
N LYS A 216 0.03 -3.71 31.15
CA LYS A 216 1.36 -4.34 31.04
C LYS A 216 1.28 -5.86 30.98
N ILE A 217 0.39 -6.47 31.77
CA ILE A 217 0.23 -7.93 31.81
C ILE A 217 -0.46 -8.50 30.56
N VAL A 218 -0.96 -7.66 29.64
CA VAL A 218 -1.58 -8.14 28.40
C VAL A 218 -0.49 -8.57 27.41
N PRO A 219 -0.47 -9.86 27.00
CA PRO A 219 0.42 -10.34 25.95
C PRO A 219 0.06 -9.74 24.59
N ASN A 220 0.91 -9.91 23.58
CA ASN A 220 0.70 -9.35 22.25
C ASN A 220 -0.32 -10.15 21.40
N ILE A 221 -1.51 -10.36 21.94
CA ILE A 221 -2.66 -11.05 21.32
C ILE A 221 -3.97 -10.32 21.69
N SER A 222 -5.05 -10.60 20.95
CA SER A 222 -6.33 -9.91 21.18
C SER A 222 -7.00 -10.28 22.50
N LEU A 223 -7.76 -9.35 23.09
CA LEU A 223 -8.54 -9.60 24.32
C LEU A 223 -9.59 -10.69 24.10
N LYS A 224 -10.23 -10.71 22.93
CA LYS A 224 -11.18 -11.79 22.57
C LYS A 224 -10.50 -13.17 22.59
N GLU A 225 -9.28 -13.27 22.06
CA GLU A 225 -8.51 -14.52 22.05
C GLU A 225 -8.10 -14.91 23.47
N ILE A 226 -7.59 -13.97 24.26
CA ILE A 226 -7.24 -14.18 25.68
C ILE A 226 -8.44 -14.75 26.44
N ILE A 227 -9.63 -14.16 26.30
CA ILE A 227 -10.81 -14.55 27.09
C ILE A 227 -11.46 -15.83 26.58
N LYS A 228 -11.66 -15.98 25.26
CA LYS A 228 -12.45 -17.09 24.68
C LYS A 228 -11.65 -18.37 24.45
N LYS A 229 -10.33 -18.32 24.21
CA LYS A 229 -9.55 -19.53 23.90
C LYS A 229 -9.14 -20.29 25.16
N ASN A 230 -9.04 -21.61 25.04
CA ASN A 230 -8.59 -22.49 26.12
C ASN A 230 -7.08 -22.36 26.38
N ILE A 231 -6.66 -22.64 27.62
CA ILE A 231 -5.26 -22.53 28.04
C ILE A 231 -4.35 -23.44 27.20
N LYS A 232 -4.80 -24.65 26.82
CA LYS A 232 -4.03 -25.56 25.96
C LYS A 232 -3.69 -24.97 24.59
N TYR A 233 -4.58 -24.14 24.04
CA TYR A 233 -4.33 -23.44 22.78
C TYR A 233 -3.32 -22.30 22.98
N LEU A 234 -3.52 -21.50 24.03
CA LEU A 234 -2.65 -20.36 24.34
C LEU A 234 -1.22 -20.81 24.71
N LYS A 235 -1.07 -21.98 25.33
CA LYS A 235 0.23 -22.61 25.64
C LYS A 235 1.14 -22.83 24.42
N LYS A 236 0.56 -22.90 23.21
CA LYS A 236 1.34 -23.06 21.98
C LYS A 236 1.92 -21.75 21.46
N LYS A 237 1.38 -20.60 21.90
CA LYS A 237 1.73 -19.27 21.40
C LYS A 237 2.43 -18.39 22.43
N LEU A 238 2.22 -18.64 23.71
CA LEU A 238 2.67 -17.81 24.82
C LEU A 238 3.70 -18.53 25.67
N ASN A 239 4.61 -17.78 26.25
CA ASN A 239 5.56 -18.32 27.23
C ASN A 239 4.88 -18.54 28.61
N SER A 240 5.61 -19.12 29.57
CA SER A 240 5.11 -19.42 30.91
C SER A 240 4.59 -18.19 31.66
N GLU A 241 5.32 -17.07 31.62
CA GLU A 241 4.98 -15.82 32.30
C GLU A 241 3.72 -15.18 31.70
N GLU A 242 3.63 -15.12 30.37
CA GLU A 242 2.46 -14.62 29.65
C GLU A 242 1.21 -15.46 29.92
N LEU A 243 1.36 -16.77 30.08
CA LEU A 243 0.25 -17.66 30.45
C LEU A 243 -0.27 -17.36 31.86
N GLU A 244 0.61 -17.14 32.83
CA GLU A 244 0.19 -16.73 34.17
C GLU A 244 -0.55 -15.39 34.13
N ASN A 245 -0.06 -14.45 33.34
CA ASN A 245 -0.72 -13.16 33.13
C ASN A 245 -2.10 -13.31 32.48
N VAL A 246 -2.25 -14.21 31.50
CA VAL A 246 -3.55 -14.57 30.92
C VAL A 246 -4.50 -15.17 31.96
N ILE A 247 -4.02 -16.03 32.85
CA ILE A 247 -4.84 -16.62 33.92
C ILE A 247 -5.33 -15.51 34.87
N LYS A 248 -4.45 -14.58 35.26
CA LYS A 248 -4.81 -13.40 36.07
C LYS A 248 -5.86 -12.54 35.36
N LEU A 249 -5.67 -12.21 34.08
CA LEU A 249 -6.63 -11.45 33.27
C LEU A 249 -8.00 -12.13 33.18
N LYS A 250 -8.03 -13.45 32.97
CA LYS A 250 -9.28 -14.24 32.98
C LYS A 250 -9.98 -14.21 34.32
N LYS A 251 -9.23 -14.24 35.43
CA LYS A 251 -9.80 -14.13 36.78
C LYS A 251 -10.47 -12.77 36.99
N ILE A 252 -9.75 -11.67 36.69
CA ILE A 252 -10.29 -10.30 36.75
C ILE A 252 -11.53 -10.17 35.86
N PHE A 253 -11.50 -10.72 34.64
CA PHE A 253 -12.64 -10.67 33.74
C PHE A 253 -13.90 -11.35 34.31
N LYS A 254 -13.74 -12.47 35.02
CA LYS A 254 -14.84 -13.22 35.65
C LYS A 254 -15.43 -12.51 36.88
N GLU A 255 -14.65 -11.71 37.58
CA GLU A 255 -15.07 -10.97 38.78
C GLU A 255 -16.01 -9.81 38.41
N LYS A 256 -17.27 -10.12 38.06
CA LYS A 256 -18.23 -9.18 37.45
C LYS A 256 -18.47 -7.86 38.20
N LYS A 257 -18.12 -7.77 39.49
CA LYS A 257 -18.36 -6.60 40.35
C LYS A 257 -17.21 -5.57 40.36
N THR A 258 -16.03 -5.90 39.83
CA THR A 258 -14.87 -4.99 39.89
C THR A 258 -14.86 -4.00 38.72
N LEU A 259 -14.33 -2.79 38.96
CA LEU A 259 -14.18 -1.78 37.92
C LEU A 259 -13.26 -2.29 36.80
N GLN A 260 -12.22 -3.03 37.16
CA GLN A 260 -11.28 -3.68 36.26
C GLN A 260 -11.97 -4.70 35.35
N SER A 261 -12.91 -5.50 35.87
CA SER A 261 -13.73 -6.42 35.06
C SER A 261 -14.57 -5.67 34.03
N LYS A 262 -15.21 -4.56 34.45
CA LYS A 262 -16.02 -3.71 33.56
C LYS A 262 -15.16 -3.12 32.44
N ILE A 263 -13.97 -2.63 32.77
CA ILE A 263 -12.99 -2.12 31.81
C ILE A 263 -12.59 -3.19 30.80
N LEU A 264 -12.21 -4.39 31.24
CA LEU A 264 -11.81 -5.46 30.31
C LEU A 264 -12.94 -5.86 29.37
N LYS A 265 -14.19 -5.91 29.84
CA LYS A 265 -15.36 -6.21 29.01
C LYS A 265 -15.61 -5.15 27.95
N GLN A 266 -15.59 -3.88 28.34
CA GLN A 266 -15.79 -2.77 27.40
C GLN A 266 -14.60 -2.65 26.43
N ALA A 267 -13.36 -2.79 26.91
CA ALA A 267 -12.16 -2.83 26.09
C ALA A 267 -12.24 -3.93 25.01
N MET A 268 -12.76 -5.11 25.35
CA MET A 268 -12.96 -6.21 24.39
C MET A 268 -14.03 -5.89 23.32
N VAL A 269 -14.99 -5.01 23.60
CA VAL A 269 -15.99 -4.56 22.62
C VAL A 269 -15.38 -3.58 21.63
N ILE A 270 -14.60 -2.61 22.13
CA ILE A 270 -14.01 -1.56 21.29
C ILE A 270 -12.70 -1.97 20.60
N GLU A 271 -12.05 -3.04 21.05
CA GLU A 271 -10.83 -3.58 20.43
C GLU A 271 -11.05 -3.85 18.93
N GLY A 272 -10.12 -3.36 18.11
CA GLY A 272 -10.17 -3.44 16.65
C GLY A 272 -10.89 -2.27 15.98
N SER A 273 -11.58 -1.41 16.74
CA SER A 273 -12.20 -0.19 16.20
C SER A 273 -11.12 0.76 15.68
N VAL A 274 -11.45 1.49 14.60
CA VAL A 274 -10.58 2.55 14.08
C VAL A 274 -10.62 3.75 15.03
N ARG A 275 -9.44 4.21 15.45
CA ARG A 275 -9.28 5.31 16.40
C ARG A 275 -8.84 6.60 15.72
N ASN A 276 -7.90 6.49 14.79
CA ASN A 276 -7.30 7.63 14.13
C ASN A 276 -6.84 7.26 12.73
N THR A 277 -6.60 8.30 11.94
CA THR A 277 -6.01 8.20 10.61
C THR A 277 -4.56 8.63 10.68
N GLY A 278 -3.68 7.92 9.97
CA GLY A 278 -2.29 8.27 9.75
C GLY A 278 -1.97 8.35 8.27
N ILE A 279 -0.71 8.67 7.98
CA ILE A 279 -0.15 8.62 6.65
C ILE A 279 0.69 7.35 6.57
N HIS A 280 0.50 6.56 5.52
CA HIS A 280 1.30 5.36 5.31
C HIS A 280 2.77 5.73 5.14
N ALA A 281 3.64 4.95 5.75
CA ALA A 281 5.07 5.19 5.70
C ALA A 281 5.64 4.99 4.30
N CYS A 282 4.98 4.29 3.38
CA CYS A 282 5.50 3.98 2.04
C CYS A 282 4.53 4.41 0.93
N GLY A 283 5.08 4.90 -0.16
CA GLY A 283 4.32 5.09 -1.40
C GLY A 283 3.64 6.44 -1.53
N ILE A 284 3.54 6.87 -2.79
CA ILE A 284 2.66 7.94 -3.25
C ILE A 284 1.91 7.37 -4.45
N ILE A 285 0.63 7.64 -4.53
CA ILE A 285 -0.16 7.24 -5.70
C ILE A 285 -0.06 8.36 -6.73
N ILE A 286 0.12 7.98 -7.98
CA ILE A 286 0.15 8.90 -9.12
C ILE A 286 -0.90 8.45 -10.12
N THR A 287 -1.80 9.37 -10.47
CA THR A 287 -2.93 9.09 -11.36
C THR A 287 -2.81 9.82 -12.70
N PRO A 288 -3.44 9.33 -13.78
CA PRO A 288 -3.38 9.99 -15.09
C PRO A 288 -4.13 11.34 -15.12
N SER A 289 -5.16 11.51 -14.28
CA SER A 289 -5.96 12.73 -14.14
C SER A 289 -6.18 13.07 -12.67
N ASP A 290 -7.04 14.04 -12.35
CA ASP A 290 -7.39 14.36 -10.96
C ASP A 290 -7.84 13.09 -10.21
N ILE A 291 -7.23 12.84 -9.04
CA ILE A 291 -7.44 11.63 -8.24
C ILE A 291 -8.89 11.51 -7.74
N LYS A 292 -9.59 12.63 -7.55
CA LYS A 292 -10.97 12.68 -7.07
C LYS A 292 -11.96 12.03 -8.03
N LYS A 293 -11.56 11.82 -9.29
CA LYS A 293 -12.37 11.09 -10.29
C LYS A 293 -12.39 9.58 -10.07
N TYR A 294 -11.42 9.06 -9.31
CA TYR A 294 -11.24 7.62 -9.12
C TYR A 294 -11.57 7.20 -7.69
N ILE A 295 -11.13 7.99 -6.70
CA ILE A 295 -11.29 7.62 -5.29
C ILE A 295 -11.61 8.83 -4.40
N PRO A 296 -12.29 8.59 -3.26
CA PRO A 296 -12.41 9.59 -2.22
C PRO A 296 -11.05 9.93 -1.61
N VAL A 297 -10.84 11.21 -1.34
CA VAL A 297 -9.63 11.75 -0.71
C VAL A 297 -9.98 12.68 0.44
N SER A 298 -9.01 12.91 1.31
CA SER A 298 -9.06 13.82 2.45
C SER A 298 -7.82 14.69 2.48
N THR A 299 -7.83 15.73 3.30
CA THR A 299 -6.67 16.56 3.60
C THR A 299 -6.17 16.26 5.00
N THR A 300 -4.89 16.46 5.23
CA THR A 300 -4.25 16.25 6.53
C THR A 300 -3.45 17.47 6.96
N LYS A 301 -3.28 17.67 8.27
CA LYS A 301 -2.46 18.77 8.81
C LYS A 301 -0.96 18.49 8.69
N TYR A 302 -0.58 17.23 8.48
CA TYR A 302 0.81 16.79 8.47
C TYR A 302 1.46 16.87 7.07
N SER A 303 0.67 17.09 6.02
CA SER A 303 1.14 17.08 4.63
C SER A 303 0.24 17.96 3.77
N ASN A 304 0.86 18.64 2.80
CA ASN A 304 0.14 19.44 1.81
C ASN A 304 -0.47 18.60 0.67
N LEU A 305 -0.23 17.28 0.66
CA LEU A 305 -0.77 16.37 -0.33
C LEU A 305 -2.15 15.86 0.05
N LEU A 306 -2.89 15.43 -0.97
CA LEU A 306 -4.12 14.68 -0.76
C LEU A 306 -3.79 13.34 -0.12
N LEU A 307 -4.67 12.89 0.77
CA LEU A 307 -4.59 11.58 1.42
C LEU A 307 -5.76 10.75 0.91
N THR A 308 -5.52 9.52 0.45
CA THR A 308 -6.62 8.62 0.06
C THR A 308 -7.57 8.36 1.23
N GLN A 309 -8.82 7.96 0.97
CA GLN A 309 -9.66 7.35 2.01
C GLN A 309 -9.71 5.83 1.91
N PHE A 310 -9.07 5.27 0.89
CA PHE A 310 -8.83 3.84 0.75
C PHE A 310 -7.44 3.53 1.27
N ASP A 311 -7.34 2.51 2.12
CA ASP A 311 -6.06 1.99 2.58
C ASP A 311 -5.36 1.19 1.47
N ASN A 312 -4.16 0.68 1.76
CA ASN A 312 -3.31 0.04 0.75
C ASN A 312 -4.03 -1.10 0.00
N ASP A 313 -4.80 -1.92 0.73
CA ASP A 313 -5.47 -3.09 0.16
C ASP A 313 -6.56 -2.68 -0.83
N VAL A 314 -7.34 -1.64 -0.51
CA VAL A 314 -8.43 -1.17 -1.37
C VAL A 314 -7.92 -0.33 -2.53
N VAL A 315 -6.85 0.45 -2.33
CA VAL A 315 -6.21 1.27 -3.40
C VAL A 315 -5.73 0.39 -4.56
N GLU A 316 -5.11 -0.75 -4.27
CA GLU A 316 -4.63 -1.67 -5.32
C GLU A 316 -5.82 -2.29 -6.10
N GLN A 317 -6.93 -2.60 -5.43
CA GLN A 317 -8.14 -3.15 -6.08
C GLN A 317 -8.79 -2.17 -7.06
N VAL A 318 -8.77 -0.87 -6.74
CA VAL A 318 -9.28 0.17 -7.63
C VAL A 318 -8.29 0.56 -8.74
N GLY A 319 -7.22 -0.22 -8.92
CA GLY A 319 -6.27 -0.08 -10.01
C GLY A 319 -5.23 1.03 -9.81
N LEU A 320 -5.09 1.58 -8.61
CA LEU A 320 -4.12 2.62 -8.32
C LEU A 320 -2.78 2.00 -7.91
N LEU A 321 -1.70 2.46 -8.56
CA LEU A 321 -0.36 1.95 -8.34
C LEU A 321 0.41 2.85 -7.35
N LYS A 322 1.18 2.22 -6.46
CA LYS A 322 1.91 2.83 -5.33
C LYS A 322 3.39 3.10 -5.63
#